data_AF-A0A9J7Z182-F1
#
_entry.id   AF-A0A9J7Z182-F1
#
_cell.length_a   1.000
_cell.length_b   1.000
_cell.length_c   1.000
_cell.angle_alpha   90.00
_cell.angle_beta   90.00
_cell.angle_gamma   90.00
#
_symmetry.space_group_name_H-M   'P 1'
#
loop_
_entity.id
_entity.type
_entity.pdbx_description
1 polymer ?
#
loop_
_entity_poly.entity_id
_entity_poly.type
_entity_poly.pdbx_seq_one_letter_code
_entity_poly.pdbx_strand_id
1 'polypeptide(L)'
;MVKLANPLYTTWILEAIKKVKKQKQRPSEERICNAVSMSHGLDRKTVLEHLELSVKDGSVLKVSNKGLNSYKDPDNPGRLAFPKPRAGGGGGSSSTSSSSKKPGLDWNKLIKRSLEGLHEPSGSSLKSIERFLKCQADVAGYLSGSGSMGPGLFHQQLRLALKRAVSHGRVVKQGPLFRLVSRSSHNDGTGCVSLDSLPPVRLLPHEQDRPVAEPIPICSFCLGTKEQNRDKKPEELISCADCGNSGHPSCLKFSPELTARVKALWWQCIECKTCSSCQDQGKNADNMLFCDSCDRGFHMECCDPPLMRMPKGMWICQICRPKKKGRKLLHEKAAQIKRRYNAPLGRPKGCLFDQNTVKTVIGEIITI
;
A
#
# COMPACT_ATOMS: atom_id res chain seq x y z
N MET A 1 17.66 -27.55 -22.73
CA MET A 1 16.36 -28.21 -22.51
C MET A 1 16.07 -28.17 -21.01
N VAL A 2 15.16 -27.31 -20.56
CA VAL A 2 14.86 -27.16 -19.12
C VAL A 2 14.02 -28.36 -18.70
N LYS A 3 14.57 -29.23 -17.83
CA LYS A 3 13.79 -30.30 -17.20
C LYS A 3 12.74 -29.66 -16.29
N LEU A 4 11.48 -29.62 -16.73
CA LEU A 4 10.37 -29.17 -15.91
C LEU A 4 9.95 -30.28 -14.93
N ALA A 5 9.50 -29.88 -13.74
CA ALA A 5 8.96 -30.83 -12.78
C ALA A 5 7.66 -31.42 -13.35
N ASN A 6 7.53 -32.75 -13.34
CA ASN A 6 6.27 -33.36 -13.75
C ASN A 6 5.17 -33.03 -12.71
N PRO A 7 4.00 -32.52 -13.14
CA PRO A 7 2.96 -32.02 -12.26
C PRO A 7 2.38 -33.09 -11.34
N LEU A 8 2.37 -34.36 -11.75
CA LEU A 8 1.87 -35.48 -10.93
C LEU A 8 2.77 -35.75 -9.72
N TYR A 9 4.08 -35.70 -9.89
CA TYR A 9 5.01 -35.86 -8.75
C TYR A 9 4.95 -34.66 -7.81
N THR A 10 4.72 -33.47 -8.36
CA THR A 10 4.58 -32.23 -7.59
C THR A 10 3.36 -32.27 -6.67
N THR A 11 2.21 -32.80 -7.13
CA THR A 11 1.02 -32.95 -6.29
C THR A 11 1.26 -33.95 -5.16
N TRP A 12 1.88 -35.10 -5.45
CA TRP A 12 2.22 -36.09 -4.42
C TRP A 12 3.20 -35.55 -3.36
N ILE A 13 4.18 -34.77 -3.78
CA ILE A 13 5.13 -34.10 -2.88
C ILE A 13 4.41 -33.08 -1.98
N LEU A 14 3.48 -32.29 -2.52
CA LEU A 14 2.71 -31.32 -1.74
C LEU A 14 1.77 -31.99 -0.74
N GLU A 15 1.15 -33.12 -1.12
CA GLU A 15 0.34 -33.94 -0.21
C GLU A 15 1.18 -34.53 0.93
N ALA A 16 2.38 -35.02 0.64
CA ALA A 16 3.32 -35.48 1.65
C ALA A 16 3.71 -34.35 2.61
N ILE A 17 4.02 -33.15 2.12
CA ILE A 17 4.32 -31.97 2.96
C ILE A 17 3.13 -31.62 3.86
N LYS A 18 1.89 -31.69 3.36
CA LYS A 18 0.66 -31.46 4.16
C LYS A 18 0.49 -32.52 5.25
N LYS A 19 0.73 -33.80 4.93
CA LYS A 19 0.65 -34.92 5.88
C LYS A 19 1.68 -34.78 7.00
N VAL A 20 2.92 -34.44 6.67
CA VAL A 20 3.99 -34.21 7.67
C VAL A 20 3.68 -33.00 8.56
N LYS A 21 3.16 -31.91 7.98
CA LYS A 21 2.70 -30.74 8.76
C LYS A 21 1.52 -31.06 9.68
N LYS A 22 0.56 -31.88 9.24
CA LYS A 22 -0.60 -32.31 10.05
C LYS A 22 -0.15 -33.08 11.30
N GLN A 23 0.93 -33.84 11.19
CA GLN A 23 1.57 -34.55 12.30
C GLN A 23 2.44 -33.66 13.20
N LYS A 24 2.41 -32.32 13.03
CA LYS A 24 3.27 -31.34 13.71
C LYS A 24 4.77 -31.61 13.54
N GLN A 25 5.13 -32.32 12.48
CA GLN A 25 6.49 -32.72 12.17
C GLN A 25 7.11 -31.78 11.13
N ARG A 26 8.44 -31.67 11.14
CA ARG A 26 9.20 -30.89 10.17
C ARG A 26 9.19 -31.59 8.81
N PRO A 27 8.78 -30.95 7.70
CA PRO A 27 8.89 -31.53 6.35
C PRO A 27 10.34 -31.49 5.86
N SER A 28 11.16 -32.43 6.34
CA SER A 28 12.51 -32.67 5.83
C SER A 28 12.46 -33.55 4.58
N GLU A 29 13.56 -33.57 3.84
CA GLU A 29 13.76 -34.39 2.65
C GLU A 29 13.44 -35.88 2.90
N GLU A 30 13.95 -36.44 4.00
CA GLU A 30 13.71 -37.83 4.39
C GLU A 30 12.25 -38.13 4.72
N ARG A 31 11.58 -37.21 5.43
CA ARG A 31 10.18 -37.39 5.83
C ARG A 31 9.23 -37.28 4.64
N ILE A 32 9.57 -36.44 3.68
CA ILE A 32 8.82 -36.32 2.42
C ILE A 32 9.03 -37.57 1.58
N CYS A 33 10.27 -38.05 1.41
CA CYS A 33 10.55 -39.31 0.71
C CYS A 33 9.77 -40.48 1.31
N ASN A 34 9.87 -40.67 2.63
CA ASN A 34 9.16 -41.76 3.29
C ASN A 34 7.64 -41.63 3.16
N ALA A 35 7.08 -40.42 3.27
CA ALA A 35 5.64 -40.19 3.11
C ALA A 35 5.15 -40.47 1.69
N VAL A 36 5.92 -40.09 0.66
CA VAL A 36 5.61 -40.34 -0.75
C VAL A 36 5.78 -41.82 -1.09
N SER A 37 6.87 -42.46 -0.65
CA SER A 37 7.09 -43.90 -0.86
C SER A 37 6.01 -44.75 -0.19
N MET A 38 5.54 -44.38 1.01
CA MET A 38 4.44 -45.08 1.69
C MET A 38 3.07 -44.90 1.04
N SER A 39 2.85 -43.79 0.33
CA SER A 39 1.52 -43.44 -0.20
C SER A 39 1.38 -43.75 -1.70
N HIS A 40 2.50 -43.72 -2.44
CA HIS A 40 2.53 -43.86 -3.90
C HIS A 40 3.59 -44.85 -4.42
N GLY A 41 4.35 -45.52 -3.54
CA GLY A 41 5.29 -46.59 -3.93
C GLY A 41 6.50 -46.12 -4.73
N LEU A 42 6.86 -44.83 -4.66
CA LEU A 42 7.96 -44.27 -5.46
C LEU A 42 9.34 -44.48 -4.83
N ASP A 43 10.33 -44.69 -5.69
CA ASP A 43 11.74 -44.76 -5.32
C ASP A 43 12.26 -43.43 -4.76
N ARG A 44 13.06 -43.54 -3.70
CA ARG A 44 13.67 -42.39 -3.01
C ARG A 44 14.39 -41.46 -3.99
N LYS A 45 15.15 -42.01 -4.94
CA LYS A 45 15.93 -41.23 -5.91
C LYS A 45 15.04 -40.37 -6.80
N THR A 46 13.91 -40.92 -7.25
CA THR A 46 12.93 -40.23 -8.11
C THR A 46 12.21 -39.12 -7.36
N VAL A 47 11.87 -39.33 -6.09
CA VAL A 47 11.24 -38.31 -5.23
C VAL A 47 12.19 -37.14 -4.97
N LEU A 48 13.48 -37.41 -4.76
CA LEU A 48 14.48 -36.36 -4.56
C LEU A 48 14.70 -35.51 -5.80
N GLU A 49 14.83 -36.15 -6.97
CA GLU A 49 14.97 -35.43 -8.24
C GLU A 49 13.76 -34.53 -8.49
N HIS A 50 12.54 -35.05 -8.31
CA HIS A 50 11.33 -34.26 -8.51
C HIS A 50 11.14 -33.18 -7.45
N LEU A 51 11.53 -33.42 -6.19
CA LEU A 51 11.52 -32.40 -5.15
C LEU A 51 12.46 -31.24 -5.48
N GLU A 52 13.64 -31.52 -6.03
CA GLU A 52 14.58 -30.48 -6.46
C GLU A 52 14.07 -29.72 -7.70
N LEU A 53 13.46 -30.43 -8.66
CA LEU A 53 12.83 -29.83 -9.83
C LEU A 53 11.64 -28.94 -9.45
N SER A 54 10.76 -29.38 -8.54
CA SER A 54 9.63 -28.58 -8.04
C SER A 54 10.09 -27.35 -7.25
N VAL A 55 11.28 -27.39 -6.64
CA VAL A 55 11.90 -26.20 -6.03
C VAL A 55 12.43 -25.23 -7.09
N LYS A 56 13.05 -25.74 -8.16
CA LYS A 56 13.54 -24.91 -9.28
C LYS A 56 12.40 -24.22 -10.03
N ASP A 57 11.27 -24.89 -10.19
CA ASP A 57 10.06 -24.37 -10.85
C ASP A 57 9.17 -23.51 -9.92
N GLY A 58 9.54 -23.37 -8.64
CA GLY A 58 8.81 -22.54 -7.67
C GLY A 58 7.51 -23.16 -7.13
N SER A 59 7.17 -24.37 -7.56
CA SER A 59 6.01 -25.13 -7.06
C SER A 59 6.16 -25.62 -5.62
N VAL A 60 7.40 -25.69 -5.09
CA VAL A 60 7.70 -26.02 -3.69
C VAL A 60 8.77 -25.05 -3.15
N LEU A 61 8.55 -24.48 -1.96
CA LEU A 61 9.52 -23.57 -1.32
C LEU A 61 10.49 -24.34 -0.42
N LYS A 62 11.79 -24.23 -0.68
CA LYS A 62 12.87 -24.73 0.20
C LYS A 62 13.33 -23.64 1.17
N VAL A 63 13.30 -23.93 2.46
CA VAL A 63 13.75 -23.05 3.55
C VAL A 63 14.87 -23.72 4.32
N SER A 64 16.10 -23.18 4.24
CA SER A 64 17.26 -23.65 4.99
C SER A 64 17.45 -22.84 6.27
N ASN A 65 17.61 -23.51 7.41
CA ASN A 65 17.98 -22.88 8.69
C ASN A 65 19.07 -23.72 9.36
N LYS A 66 20.24 -23.12 9.62
CA LYS A 66 21.42 -23.76 10.24
C LYS A 66 21.76 -25.13 9.60
N GLY A 67 21.82 -25.18 8.26
CA GLY A 67 22.14 -26.40 7.50
C GLY A 67 21.00 -27.41 7.33
N LEU A 68 19.86 -27.22 7.98
CA LEU A 68 18.71 -28.12 7.84
C LEU A 68 17.70 -27.55 6.84
N ASN A 69 17.30 -28.36 5.86
CA ASN A 69 16.31 -28.00 4.84
C ASN A 69 14.88 -28.32 5.31
N SER A 70 13.92 -27.43 5.02
CA SER A 70 12.47 -27.68 5.17
C SER A 70 11.76 -27.30 3.90
N TYR A 71 10.79 -28.11 3.48
CA TYR A 71 10.01 -27.84 2.28
C TYR A 71 8.59 -27.38 2.64
N LYS A 72 8.07 -26.40 1.90
CA LYS A 72 6.77 -25.78 2.17
C LYS A 72 6.00 -25.61 0.87
N ASP A 73 4.69 -25.82 0.98
CA ASP A 73 3.71 -25.43 -0.01
C ASP A 73 3.69 -23.89 -0.15
N PRO A 74 3.91 -23.33 -1.36
CA PRO A 74 3.80 -21.90 -1.64
C PRO A 74 2.42 -21.31 -1.35
N ASP A 75 1.36 -22.12 -1.51
CA ASP A 75 -0.03 -21.71 -1.31
C ASP A 75 -0.51 -21.88 0.14
N ASN A 76 0.25 -22.60 0.97
CA ASN A 76 -0.02 -22.71 2.41
C ASN A 76 1.26 -22.55 3.27
N PRO A 77 1.84 -21.34 3.30
CA PRO A 77 2.94 -20.99 4.20
C PRO A 77 2.34 -20.78 5.58
N GLY A 78 1.98 -21.87 6.25
CA GLY A 78 1.37 -21.88 7.58
C GLY A 78 1.92 -20.75 8.44
N ARG A 79 1.05 -19.77 8.69
CA ARG A 79 1.28 -18.51 9.43
C ARG A 79 2.04 -17.41 8.66
N LEU A 80 1.54 -16.97 7.51
CA LEU A 80 1.57 -15.57 7.05
C LEU A 80 0.51 -15.42 5.92
N ALA A 81 -0.69 -14.95 6.26
CA ALA A 81 -1.77 -14.77 5.29
C ALA A 81 -1.67 -13.39 4.61
N PHE A 82 -1.44 -13.38 3.30
CA PHE A 82 -1.86 -12.29 2.41
C PHE A 82 -3.17 -12.73 1.71
N PRO A 83 -4.23 -11.90 1.65
CA PRO A 83 -5.40 -12.26 0.87
C PRO A 83 -5.14 -12.04 -0.62
N LYS A 84 -5.31 -13.08 -1.43
CA LYS A 84 -5.40 -12.99 -2.90
C LYS A 84 -6.83 -12.54 -3.30
N PRO A 85 -6.99 -11.69 -4.33
CA PRO A 85 -8.31 -11.20 -4.76
C PRO A 85 -9.07 -12.29 -5.52
N ARG A 86 -10.37 -12.42 -5.26
CA ARG A 86 -11.30 -13.23 -6.06
C ARG A 86 -12.05 -12.32 -7.03
N ALA A 87 -11.96 -12.63 -8.31
CA ALA A 87 -12.86 -12.13 -9.35
C ALA A 87 -13.93 -13.19 -9.65
N GLY A 88 -15.19 -12.76 -9.60
CA GLY A 88 -16.22 -12.99 -10.63
C GLY A 88 -16.89 -14.35 -10.85
N GLY A 89 -18.20 -14.40 -10.58
CA GLY A 89 -19.22 -15.27 -11.21
C GLY A 89 -19.66 -16.47 -10.35
N GLY A 90 -20.93 -16.78 -10.11
CA GLY A 90 -22.24 -16.23 -10.49
C GLY A 90 -23.32 -17.25 -10.08
N GLY A 91 -24.51 -16.78 -9.67
CA GLY A 91 -25.81 -17.47 -9.69
C GLY A 91 -26.07 -18.69 -8.79
N GLY A 92 -27.26 -18.72 -8.17
CA GLY A 92 -27.96 -19.98 -7.82
C GLY A 92 -28.29 -20.20 -6.35
N SER A 93 -29.58 -20.06 -6.03
CA SER A 93 -30.22 -20.32 -4.75
C SER A 93 -30.09 -21.77 -4.26
N SER A 94 -29.92 -21.97 -2.95
CA SER A 94 -30.62 -23.04 -2.22
C SER A 94 -30.50 -22.84 -0.71
N SER A 95 -31.66 -22.74 -0.08
CA SER A 95 -31.91 -22.83 1.35
C SER A 95 -31.39 -24.15 1.95
N THR A 96 -30.79 -24.08 3.14
CA THR A 96 -30.98 -25.09 4.19
C THR A 96 -30.66 -24.47 5.55
N SER A 97 -31.68 -24.51 6.40
CA SER A 97 -31.70 -24.04 7.78
C SER A 97 -30.99 -24.99 8.75
N SER A 98 -30.36 -24.43 9.79
CA SER A 98 -30.48 -24.80 11.21
C SER A 98 -29.14 -24.86 11.96
N SER A 99 -28.92 -23.87 12.83
CA SER A 99 -28.49 -24.03 14.24
C SER A 99 -28.20 -22.64 14.81
N SER A 100 -29.08 -22.23 15.70
CA SER A 100 -29.20 -20.92 16.34
C SER A 100 -27.98 -20.55 17.20
N LYS A 101 -27.04 -19.81 16.62
CA LYS A 101 -26.17 -18.88 17.35
C LYS A 101 -26.51 -17.48 16.87
N LYS A 102 -27.06 -16.64 17.76
CA LYS A 102 -27.27 -15.21 17.47
C LYS A 102 -25.96 -14.63 16.93
N PRO A 103 -25.94 -14.00 15.74
CA PRO A 103 -24.72 -13.39 15.23
C PRO A 103 -24.27 -12.31 16.22
N GLY A 104 -23.08 -12.47 16.80
CA GLY A 104 -22.49 -11.42 17.63
C GLY A 104 -22.33 -10.12 16.84
N LEU A 105 -22.35 -8.98 17.54
CA LEU A 105 -22.15 -7.68 16.89
C LEU A 105 -20.77 -7.62 16.22
N ASP A 106 -20.74 -7.38 14.90
CA ASP A 106 -19.49 -7.13 14.18
C ASP A 106 -19.00 -5.70 14.47
N TRP A 107 -18.14 -5.59 15.48
CA TRP A 107 -17.52 -4.35 15.89
C TRP A 107 -16.80 -3.61 14.77
N ASN A 108 -16.31 -4.31 13.74
CA ASN A 108 -15.60 -3.65 12.63
C ASN A 108 -16.57 -2.90 11.72
N LYS A 109 -17.72 -3.52 11.43
CA LYS A 109 -18.81 -2.90 10.68
C LYS A 109 -19.41 -1.73 11.44
N LEU A 110 -19.59 -1.87 12.77
CA LEU A 110 -20.09 -0.80 13.63
C LEU A 110 -19.12 0.39 13.72
N ILE A 111 -17.82 0.16 13.91
CA ILE A 111 -16.81 1.23 13.95
C ILE A 111 -16.71 1.95 12.61
N LYS A 112 -16.74 1.22 11.49
CA LYS A 112 -16.73 1.84 10.15
C LYS A 112 -17.98 2.69 9.93
N ARG A 113 -19.17 2.13 10.17
CA ARG A 113 -20.47 2.80 10.00
C ARG A 113 -20.61 4.04 10.88
N SER A 114 -20.11 4.00 12.11
CA SER A 114 -20.17 5.16 13.02
C SER A 114 -19.20 6.28 12.65
N LEU A 115 -17.98 5.95 12.23
CA LEU A 115 -17.00 6.95 11.80
C LEU A 115 -17.35 7.55 10.42
N GLU A 116 -18.03 6.80 9.55
CA GLU A 116 -18.56 7.32 8.27
C GLU A 116 -19.83 8.15 8.48
N GLY A 117 -20.77 7.68 9.33
CA GLY A 117 -22.04 8.36 9.56
C GLY A 117 -21.92 9.70 10.29
N LEU A 118 -20.93 9.87 11.17
CA LEU A 118 -20.70 11.12 11.91
C LEU A 118 -20.14 12.27 11.05
N HIS A 119 -19.61 12.00 9.84
CA HIS A 119 -19.12 13.02 8.89
C HIS A 119 -18.19 14.11 9.48
N GLU A 120 -17.35 13.77 10.47
CA GLU A 120 -16.38 14.72 11.06
C GLU A 120 -14.98 14.54 10.45
N PRO A 121 -14.47 15.49 9.63
CA PRO A 121 -13.17 15.38 8.95
C PRO A 121 -11.98 15.29 9.94
N SER A 122 -12.14 15.88 11.12
CA SER A 122 -11.17 15.86 12.22
C SER A 122 -11.18 14.56 13.04
N GLY A 123 -12.14 13.65 12.82
CA GLY A 123 -12.33 12.42 13.60
C GLY A 123 -13.25 12.62 14.80
N SER A 124 -13.80 11.53 15.34
CA SER A 124 -14.87 11.56 16.34
C SER A 124 -14.45 10.99 17.70
N SER A 125 -15.01 11.54 18.77
CA SER A 125 -14.73 11.10 20.14
C SER A 125 -15.38 9.74 20.46
N LEU A 126 -14.84 9.01 21.44
CA LEU A 126 -15.43 7.75 21.92
C LEU A 126 -16.90 7.91 22.32
N LYS A 127 -17.24 9.02 22.99
CA LYS A 127 -18.61 9.33 23.44
C LYS A 127 -19.56 9.59 22.25
N SER A 128 -19.07 10.28 21.21
CA SER A 128 -19.85 10.56 19.99
C SER A 128 -20.14 9.27 19.21
N ILE A 129 -19.12 8.42 19.06
CA ILE A 129 -19.23 7.12 18.40
C ILE A 129 -20.21 6.21 19.15
N GLU A 130 -20.12 6.17 20.48
CA GLU A 130 -21.01 5.39 21.31
C GLU A 130 -22.46 5.87 21.23
N ARG A 131 -22.70 7.19 21.29
CA ARG A 131 -24.04 7.79 21.15
C ARG A 131 -24.65 7.44 19.79
N PHE A 132 -23.87 7.61 18.72
CA PHE A 132 -24.30 7.28 17.36
C PHE A 132 -24.70 5.81 17.23
N LEU A 133 -23.89 4.89 17.78
CA LEU A 133 -24.19 3.46 17.72
C LEU A 133 -25.43 3.08 18.54
N LYS A 134 -25.65 3.70 19.71
CA LYS A 134 -26.83 3.42 20.54
C LYS A 134 -28.15 3.88 19.93
N CYS A 135 -28.12 4.90 19.06
CA CYS A 135 -29.31 5.37 18.34
C CYS A 135 -29.71 4.47 17.14
N GLN A 136 -28.94 3.43 16.82
CA GLN A 136 -29.23 2.51 15.72
C GLN A 136 -30.10 1.33 16.19
N ALA A 137 -31.13 0.99 15.43
CA ALA A 137 -32.12 -0.03 15.80
C ALA A 137 -31.51 -1.44 16.03
N ASP A 138 -30.46 -1.80 15.28
CA ASP A 138 -29.77 -3.09 15.39
C ASP A 138 -28.92 -3.22 16.66
N VAL A 139 -28.35 -2.12 17.14
CA VAL A 139 -27.57 -2.06 18.39
C VAL A 139 -28.51 -1.87 19.58
N ALA A 140 -29.55 -1.06 19.45
CA ALA A 140 -30.57 -0.87 20.48
C ALA A 140 -31.30 -2.19 20.82
N GLY A 141 -31.65 -2.99 19.80
CA GLY A 141 -32.24 -4.33 19.99
C GLY A 141 -31.29 -5.33 20.69
N TYR A 142 -29.97 -5.17 20.53
CA TYR A 142 -28.97 -6.00 21.22
C TYR A 142 -28.77 -5.59 22.69
N LEU A 143 -28.92 -4.30 23.01
CA LEU A 143 -28.82 -3.76 24.37
C LEU A 143 -30.07 -4.01 25.21
N SER A 144 -31.25 -4.10 24.60
CA SER A 144 -32.53 -4.31 25.30
C SER A 144 -32.94 -5.79 25.44
N GLY A 145 -32.21 -6.74 24.86
CA GLY A 145 -32.55 -8.16 24.89
C GLY A 145 -32.18 -8.87 26.22
N SER A 146 -32.86 -9.98 26.53
CA SER A 146 -32.76 -10.79 27.77
C SER A 146 -31.36 -11.36 28.12
N GLY A 147 -30.32 -11.06 27.34
CA GLY A 147 -28.90 -11.40 27.60
C GLY A 147 -28.00 -10.16 27.54
N SER A 148 -28.52 -9.03 28.02
CA SER A 148 -27.99 -7.69 27.80
C SER A 148 -26.57 -7.50 28.35
N MET A 149 -25.69 -6.94 27.52
CA MET A 149 -24.49 -6.26 27.98
C MET A 149 -24.91 -4.90 28.53
N GLY A 150 -24.83 -4.71 29.86
CA GLY A 150 -25.17 -3.43 30.48
C GLY A 150 -24.41 -2.26 29.86
N PRO A 151 -24.89 -1.01 29.98
CA PRO A 151 -24.31 0.16 29.32
C PRO A 151 -22.79 0.32 29.53
N GLY A 152 -22.29 -0.08 30.69
CA GLY A 152 -20.85 -0.10 31.00
C GLY A 152 -20.05 -1.17 30.25
N LEU A 153 -20.63 -2.36 30.02
CA LEU A 153 -19.98 -3.44 29.26
C LEU A 153 -19.91 -3.10 27.76
N PHE A 154 -20.96 -2.47 27.22
CA PHE A 154 -20.94 -1.97 25.85
C PHE A 154 -19.84 -0.91 25.65
N HIS A 155 -19.74 0.05 26.57
CA HIS A 155 -18.68 1.05 26.55
C HIS A 155 -17.28 0.41 26.60
N GLN A 156 -17.09 -0.60 27.46
CA GLN A 156 -15.82 -1.31 27.59
C GLN A 156 -15.46 -2.11 26.31
N GLN A 157 -16.43 -2.79 25.70
CA GLN A 157 -16.22 -3.56 24.47
C GLN A 157 -15.94 -2.65 23.27
N LEU A 158 -16.66 -1.54 23.12
CA LEU A 158 -16.38 -0.53 22.09
C LEU A 158 -14.97 0.05 22.24
N ARG A 159 -14.55 0.37 23.48
CA ARG A 159 -13.20 0.86 23.77
C ARG A 159 -12.12 -0.16 23.35
N LEU A 160 -12.31 -1.45 23.66
CA LEU A 160 -11.38 -2.51 23.28
C LEU A 160 -11.36 -2.75 21.77
N ALA A 161 -12.52 -2.69 21.11
CA ALA A 161 -12.63 -2.81 19.66
C ALA A 161 -11.93 -1.66 18.93
N LEU A 162 -12.09 -0.42 19.40
CA LEU A 162 -11.37 0.74 18.87
C LEU A 162 -9.86 0.64 19.11
N LYS A 163 -9.41 0.20 20.30
CA LYS A 163 -7.99 -0.06 20.56
C LYS A 163 -7.41 -1.12 19.61
N ARG A 164 -8.15 -2.21 19.37
CA ARG A 164 -7.76 -3.24 18.39
C ARG A 164 -7.74 -2.67 16.97
N ALA A 165 -8.74 -1.89 16.58
CA ALA A 165 -8.78 -1.25 15.26
C ALA A 165 -7.59 -0.30 15.04
N VAL A 166 -7.15 0.40 16.09
CA VAL A 166 -5.93 1.24 16.07
C VAL A 166 -4.66 0.39 15.95
N SER A 167 -4.53 -0.68 16.74
CA SER A 167 -3.40 -1.62 16.65
C SER A 167 -3.27 -2.25 15.25
N HIS A 168 -4.40 -2.56 14.62
CA HIS A 168 -4.46 -3.10 13.26
C HIS A 168 -4.34 -2.03 12.16
N GLY A 169 -4.11 -0.75 12.49
CA GLY A 169 -3.92 0.33 11.52
C GLY A 169 -5.17 0.70 10.71
N ARG A 170 -6.36 0.29 11.16
CA ARG A 170 -7.65 0.58 10.49
C ARG A 170 -8.28 1.88 10.96
N VAL A 171 -7.91 2.33 12.15
CA VAL A 171 -8.34 3.60 12.76
C VAL A 171 -7.09 4.28 13.30
N VAL A 172 -6.96 5.58 13.14
CA VAL A 172 -5.90 6.39 13.75
C VAL A 172 -6.49 7.13 14.93
N LYS A 173 -5.76 7.13 16.05
CA LYS A 173 -6.11 7.92 17.24
C LYS A 173 -5.28 9.20 17.25
N GLN A 174 -5.93 10.36 17.18
CA GLN A 174 -5.31 11.68 17.34
C GLN A 174 -5.88 12.32 18.60
N GLY A 175 -5.12 12.27 19.70
CA GLY A 175 -5.59 12.75 21.00
C GLY A 175 -6.87 12.02 21.47
N PRO A 176 -7.97 12.74 21.80
CA PRO A 176 -9.24 12.14 22.20
C PRO A 176 -10.10 11.62 21.03
N LEU A 177 -9.67 11.83 19.78
CA LEU A 177 -10.45 11.57 18.58
C LEU A 177 -9.96 10.32 17.83
N PHE A 178 -10.90 9.59 17.24
CA PHE A 178 -10.67 8.41 16.41
C PHE A 178 -11.08 8.73 14.97
N ARG A 179 -10.22 8.41 14.01
CA ARG A 179 -10.46 8.64 12.57
C ARG A 179 -10.25 7.34 11.81
N LEU A 180 -11.15 7.02 10.88
CA LEU A 180 -10.96 5.85 10.02
C LEU A 180 -9.72 6.05 9.15
N VAL A 181 -8.84 5.05 9.10
CA VAL A 181 -7.79 5.00 8.08
C VAL A 181 -8.47 4.52 6.82
N SER A 182 -8.80 5.46 5.94
CA SER A 182 -9.24 5.11 4.60
C SER A 182 -8.20 4.15 4.01
N ARG A 183 -8.61 2.95 3.59
CA ARG A 183 -7.72 1.88 3.09
C ARG A 183 -7.10 2.23 1.74
N SER A 184 -6.73 3.47 1.51
CA SER A 184 -5.99 3.96 0.35
C SER A 184 -4.47 3.84 0.55
N SER A 185 -3.99 2.84 1.30
CA SER A 185 -2.55 2.62 1.50
C SER A 185 -2.21 1.14 1.68
N HIS A 186 -2.54 0.34 0.66
CA HIS A 186 -1.58 -0.63 0.15
C HIS A 186 -1.07 -0.15 -1.21
N ASN A 187 0.21 -0.41 -1.43
CA ASN A 187 1.15 0.38 -2.20
C ASN A 187 1.30 -0.11 -3.65
N ASP A 188 0.20 -0.24 -4.39
CA ASP A 188 0.22 -0.70 -5.79
C ASP A 188 -0.06 0.40 -6.82
N GLY A 189 0.12 1.68 -6.45
CA GLY A 189 -0.01 2.79 -7.40
C GLY A 189 -1.45 3.05 -7.89
N THR A 190 -2.38 2.13 -7.66
CA THR A 190 -3.81 2.25 -7.97
C THR A 190 -4.60 2.58 -6.71
N GLY A 191 -4.42 3.80 -6.21
CA GLY A 191 -5.39 4.38 -5.27
C GLY A 191 -6.35 5.25 -6.08
N CYS A 192 -7.66 5.17 -5.80
CA CYS A 192 -8.56 6.29 -6.06
C CYS A 192 -8.03 7.46 -5.22
N VAL A 193 -7.21 8.29 -5.86
CA VAL A 193 -6.83 9.59 -5.35
C VAL A 193 -7.87 10.56 -5.89
N SER A 194 -8.64 11.15 -4.99
CA SER A 194 -9.50 12.26 -5.38
C SER A 194 -8.60 13.39 -5.85
N LEU A 195 -8.72 13.78 -7.13
CA LEU A 195 -7.86 14.79 -7.75
C LEU A 195 -7.92 16.11 -6.96
N ASP A 196 -9.05 16.43 -6.31
CA ASP A 196 -9.20 17.65 -5.49
C ASP A 196 -8.26 17.70 -4.28
N SER A 197 -7.82 16.54 -3.79
CA SER A 197 -6.88 16.46 -2.67
C SER A 197 -5.41 16.55 -3.08
N LEU A 198 -5.11 16.55 -4.40
CA LEU A 198 -3.74 16.66 -4.91
C LEU A 198 -3.28 18.13 -4.91
N PRO A 199 -2.00 18.39 -4.60
CA PRO A 199 -1.47 19.75 -4.64
C PRO A 199 -1.67 20.40 -6.02
N PRO A 200 -1.69 21.74 -6.10
CA PRO A 200 -1.70 22.44 -7.37
C PRO A 200 -0.54 21.96 -8.26
N VAL A 201 -0.82 21.78 -9.55
CA VAL A 201 0.21 21.45 -10.52
C VAL A 201 1.17 22.62 -10.64
N ARG A 202 2.45 22.32 -10.88
CA ARG A 202 3.50 23.34 -11.10
C ARG A 202 4.17 23.05 -12.43
N LEU A 203 4.60 24.10 -13.11
CA LEU A 203 5.47 23.97 -14.27
C LEU A 203 6.82 23.41 -13.85
N LEU A 204 7.36 22.48 -14.63
CA LEU A 204 8.73 22.02 -14.46
C LEU A 204 9.71 23.10 -14.93
N PRO A 205 10.95 23.12 -14.42
CA PRO A 205 11.93 24.12 -14.83
C PRO A 205 12.14 24.17 -16.36
N HIS A 206 12.15 23.01 -17.02
CA HIS A 206 12.32 22.93 -18.48
C HIS A 206 11.07 23.32 -19.29
N GLU A 207 9.93 23.59 -18.63
CA GLU A 207 8.69 24.02 -19.27
C GLU A 207 8.51 25.55 -19.20
N GLN A 208 9.19 26.25 -18.29
CA GLN A 208 8.94 27.68 -18.02
C GLN A 208 9.45 28.60 -19.12
N ASP A 209 10.62 28.30 -19.68
CA ASP A 209 11.29 29.16 -20.67
C ASP A 209 11.08 28.67 -22.12
N ARG A 210 10.22 27.65 -22.32
CA ARG A 210 9.97 27.11 -23.66
C ARG A 210 8.95 27.94 -24.42
N PRO A 211 9.19 28.22 -25.70
CA PRO A 211 8.20 28.89 -26.53
C PRO A 211 6.92 28.06 -26.62
N VAL A 212 5.79 28.75 -26.71
CA VAL A 212 4.47 28.15 -26.90
C VAL A 212 4.05 28.45 -28.34
N ALA A 213 3.73 27.39 -29.09
CA ALA A 213 3.20 27.50 -30.44
C ALA A 213 1.86 28.25 -30.46
N GLU A 214 1.58 28.93 -31.57
CA GLU A 214 0.33 29.65 -31.76
C GLU A 214 -0.86 28.67 -31.74
N PRO A 215 -1.86 28.87 -30.86
CA PRO A 215 -3.02 27.99 -30.78
C PRO A 215 -3.87 27.98 -32.06
N ILE A 216 -4.10 26.80 -32.62
CA ILE A 216 -5.04 26.62 -33.73
C ILE A 216 -6.47 26.70 -33.16
N PRO A 217 -7.33 27.64 -33.59
CA PRO A 217 -8.62 27.91 -32.95
C PRO A 217 -9.73 26.90 -33.32
N ILE A 218 -9.35 25.67 -33.69
CA ILE A 218 -10.22 24.61 -34.17
C ILE A 218 -9.80 23.28 -33.53
N CYS A 219 -10.78 22.48 -33.12
CA CYS A 219 -10.57 21.15 -32.57
C CYS A 219 -10.17 20.13 -33.65
N SER A 220 -9.03 19.47 -33.51
CA SER A 220 -8.55 18.45 -34.46
C SER A 220 -9.45 17.20 -34.57
N PHE A 221 -10.37 16.97 -33.63
CA PHE A 221 -11.22 15.76 -33.58
C PHE A 221 -12.63 15.94 -34.11
N CYS A 222 -13.17 17.16 -34.10
CA CYS A 222 -14.53 17.46 -34.55
C CYS A 222 -14.61 18.65 -35.50
N LEU A 223 -13.49 19.33 -35.74
CA LEU A 223 -13.37 20.55 -36.56
C LEU A 223 -14.22 21.73 -36.06
N GLY A 224 -14.73 21.67 -34.83
CA GLY A 224 -15.46 22.75 -34.18
C GLY A 224 -14.54 23.75 -33.49
N THR A 225 -15.00 24.99 -33.35
CA THR A 225 -14.30 26.06 -32.61
C THR A 225 -14.66 25.99 -31.12
N LYS A 226 -14.18 26.97 -30.31
CA LYS A 226 -14.59 27.10 -28.91
C LYS A 226 -16.10 27.27 -28.69
N GLU A 227 -16.83 27.69 -29.72
CA GLU A 227 -18.28 27.91 -29.63
C GLU A 227 -19.10 26.63 -29.84
N GLN A 228 -18.53 25.60 -30.47
CA GLN A 228 -19.25 24.39 -30.83
C GLN A 228 -18.36 23.14 -30.72
N ASN A 229 -18.63 22.33 -29.70
CA ASN A 229 -18.15 20.95 -29.60
C ASN A 229 -19.05 19.97 -30.39
N ARG A 230 -18.84 18.66 -30.23
CA ARG A 230 -19.66 17.61 -30.90
C ARG A 230 -21.15 17.70 -30.57
N ASP A 231 -21.50 18.21 -29.39
CA ASP A 231 -22.88 18.40 -28.93
C ASP A 231 -23.41 19.80 -29.29
N LYS A 232 -22.70 20.57 -30.12
CA LYS A 232 -22.99 21.96 -30.52
C LYS A 232 -23.09 22.93 -29.33
N LYS A 233 -22.33 22.67 -28.27
CA LYS A 233 -22.23 23.55 -27.09
C LYS A 233 -20.89 24.28 -27.06
N PRO A 234 -20.84 25.48 -26.46
CA PRO A 234 -19.59 26.19 -26.26
C PRO A 234 -18.72 25.44 -25.26
N GLU A 235 -17.47 25.21 -25.63
CA GLU A 235 -16.46 24.52 -24.83
C GLU A 235 -15.07 25.04 -25.21
N GLU A 236 -14.34 25.58 -24.23
CA GLU A 236 -13.00 26.10 -24.43
C GLU A 236 -12.00 25.01 -24.84
N LEU A 237 -11.13 25.34 -25.79
CA LEU A 237 -10.12 24.43 -26.33
C LEU A 237 -8.89 24.32 -25.40
N ILE A 238 -8.23 23.17 -25.45
CA ILE A 238 -6.87 22.98 -24.93
C ILE A 238 -5.95 22.88 -26.14
N SER A 239 -4.84 23.62 -26.12
CA SER A 239 -3.92 23.76 -27.27
C SER A 239 -2.54 23.25 -26.92
N CYS A 240 -1.94 22.48 -27.83
CA CYS A 240 -0.61 21.95 -27.67
C CYS A 240 0.44 23.06 -27.75
N ALA A 241 1.32 23.11 -26.77
CA ALA A 241 2.37 24.10 -26.71
C ALA A 241 3.50 23.90 -27.75
N ASP A 242 3.64 22.70 -28.34
CA ASP A 242 4.64 22.43 -29.39
C ASP A 242 4.12 22.69 -30.81
N CYS A 243 2.92 22.19 -31.14
CA CYS A 243 2.41 22.21 -32.52
C CYS A 243 1.17 23.09 -32.72
N GLY A 244 0.62 23.68 -31.66
CA GLY A 244 -0.58 24.53 -31.73
C GLY A 244 -1.90 23.78 -31.92
N ASN A 245 -1.88 22.47 -32.24
CA ASN A 245 -3.10 21.67 -32.39
C ASN A 245 -3.96 21.73 -31.13
N SER A 246 -5.27 21.92 -31.34
CA SER A 246 -6.23 22.11 -30.26
C SER A 246 -7.28 21.03 -30.21
N GLY A 247 -7.86 20.81 -29.04
CA GLY A 247 -8.97 19.88 -28.86
C GLY A 247 -9.90 20.29 -27.73
N HIS A 248 -11.19 20.00 -27.89
CA HIS A 248 -12.14 20.10 -26.78
C HIS A 248 -11.82 19.05 -25.71
N PRO A 249 -11.87 19.39 -24.42
CA PRO A 249 -11.77 18.41 -23.32
C PRO A 249 -12.68 17.19 -23.50
N SER A 250 -13.92 17.39 -23.95
CA SER A 250 -14.90 16.32 -24.25
C SER A 250 -14.49 15.40 -25.41
N CYS A 251 -13.76 15.94 -26.40
CA CYS A 251 -13.22 15.18 -27.52
C CYS A 251 -11.98 14.39 -27.09
N LEU A 252 -11.12 15.00 -26.26
CA LEU A 252 -9.95 14.39 -25.65
C LEU A 252 -10.27 13.37 -24.54
N LYS A 253 -11.55 13.30 -24.10
CA LYS A 253 -12.01 12.46 -22.98
C LYS A 253 -11.38 12.82 -21.64
N PHE A 254 -11.09 14.10 -21.43
CA PHE A 254 -10.58 14.59 -20.15
C PHE A 254 -11.72 14.83 -19.16
N SER A 255 -11.46 14.53 -17.89
CA SER A 255 -12.37 14.92 -16.81
C SER A 255 -12.29 16.42 -16.55
N PRO A 256 -13.31 17.05 -15.93
CA PRO A 256 -13.25 18.46 -15.56
C PRO A 256 -12.04 18.80 -14.68
N GLU A 257 -11.68 17.91 -13.75
CA GLU A 257 -10.56 18.08 -12.82
C GLU A 257 -9.21 18.01 -13.54
N LEU A 258 -9.06 17.07 -14.48
CA LEU A 258 -7.86 16.98 -15.32
C LEU A 258 -7.74 18.22 -16.22
N THR A 259 -8.86 18.65 -16.81
CA THR A 259 -8.93 19.83 -17.69
C THR A 259 -8.43 21.09 -16.98
N ALA A 260 -8.91 21.35 -15.76
CA ALA A 260 -8.49 22.50 -14.98
C ALA A 260 -6.98 22.49 -14.69
N ARG A 261 -6.41 21.30 -14.43
CA ARG A 261 -4.97 21.13 -14.16
C ARG A 261 -4.15 21.30 -15.43
N VAL A 262 -4.57 20.71 -16.54
CA VAL A 262 -3.88 20.79 -17.83
C VAL A 262 -3.83 22.22 -18.36
N LYS A 263 -4.90 23.00 -18.21
CA LYS A 263 -4.92 24.43 -18.60
C LYS A 263 -3.90 25.30 -17.86
N ALA A 264 -3.42 24.86 -16.69
CA ALA A 264 -2.40 25.56 -15.92
C ALA A 264 -0.96 25.09 -16.25
N LEU A 265 -0.80 24.25 -17.27
CA LEU A 265 0.47 23.61 -17.63
C LEU A 265 0.85 23.90 -19.08
N TRP A 266 2.14 23.73 -19.36
CA TRP A 266 2.68 23.67 -20.71
C TRP A 266 2.34 22.29 -21.29
N TRP A 267 1.13 22.17 -21.84
CA TRP A 267 0.57 20.88 -22.26
C TRP A 267 0.98 20.49 -23.68
N GLN A 268 1.30 19.21 -23.87
CA GLN A 268 1.62 18.62 -25.17
C GLN A 268 0.48 17.70 -25.63
N CYS A 269 0.16 17.66 -26.92
CA CYS A 269 -0.77 16.67 -27.47
C CYS A 269 -0.17 15.26 -27.44
N ILE A 270 -0.95 14.25 -27.85
CA ILE A 270 -0.51 12.84 -27.87
C ILE A 270 0.71 12.63 -28.79
N GLU A 271 0.73 13.28 -29.96
CA GLU A 271 1.82 13.16 -30.94
C GLU A 271 3.10 13.87 -30.48
N CYS A 272 2.98 15.01 -29.79
CA CYS A 272 4.13 15.76 -29.28
C CYS A 272 4.57 15.33 -27.88
N LYS A 273 3.90 14.33 -27.27
CA LYS A 273 4.14 13.99 -25.87
C LYS A 273 5.57 13.49 -25.68
N THR A 274 6.30 14.11 -24.76
CA THR A 274 7.65 13.69 -24.37
C THR A 274 7.64 13.22 -22.91
N CYS A 275 8.57 12.33 -22.56
CA CYS A 275 8.69 11.91 -21.18
C CYS A 275 9.19 13.07 -20.30
N SER A 276 8.46 13.45 -19.26
CA SER A 276 8.86 14.56 -18.37
C SER A 276 10.09 14.26 -17.50
N SER A 277 10.64 13.05 -17.55
CA SER A 277 11.88 12.66 -16.86
C SER A 277 13.10 12.73 -17.78
N CYS A 278 13.07 12.07 -18.95
CA CYS A 278 14.20 12.01 -19.87
C CYS A 278 14.11 13.00 -21.05
N GLN A 279 12.97 13.68 -21.22
CA GLN A 279 12.66 14.64 -22.27
C GLN A 279 12.72 14.07 -23.70
N ASP A 280 12.61 12.76 -23.84
CA ASP A 280 12.59 12.06 -25.12
C ASP A 280 11.24 11.34 -25.30
N GLN A 281 10.82 11.16 -26.56
CA GLN A 281 9.72 10.25 -26.92
C GLN A 281 10.22 8.80 -26.92
N GLY A 282 11.48 8.59 -27.34
CA GLY A 282 12.15 7.31 -27.40
C GLY A 282 11.53 6.31 -28.38
N LYS A 283 12.14 5.11 -28.51
CA LYS A 283 11.64 4.02 -29.37
C LYS A 283 10.35 3.36 -28.86
N ASN A 284 9.96 3.65 -27.61
CA ASN A 284 8.82 3.05 -26.92
C ASN A 284 7.71 4.08 -26.64
N ALA A 285 7.52 5.07 -27.52
CA ALA A 285 6.52 6.12 -27.35
C ALA A 285 5.11 5.54 -27.09
N ASP A 286 4.77 4.44 -27.75
CA ASP A 286 3.47 3.74 -27.59
C ASP A 286 3.25 3.15 -26.19
N ASN A 287 4.32 2.90 -25.43
CA ASN A 287 4.26 2.36 -24.07
C ASN A 287 4.42 3.45 -23.00
N MET A 288 4.35 4.73 -23.38
CA MET A 288 4.43 5.84 -22.46
C MET A 288 3.14 5.96 -21.62
N LEU A 289 3.30 6.14 -20.31
CA LEU A 289 2.20 6.34 -19.38
C LEU A 289 1.79 7.81 -19.33
N PHE A 290 0.49 8.09 -19.36
CA PHE A 290 -0.05 9.42 -19.13
C PHE A 290 -0.62 9.52 -17.72
N CYS A 291 -0.28 10.61 -17.03
CA CYS A 291 -0.75 10.85 -15.67
C CYS A 291 -2.22 11.29 -15.67
N ASP A 292 -3.10 10.56 -14.98
CA ASP A 292 -4.52 10.93 -14.89
C ASP A 292 -4.79 12.24 -14.13
N SER A 293 -3.77 12.84 -13.50
CA SER A 293 -3.88 14.13 -12.81
C SER A 293 -3.33 15.32 -13.57
N CYS A 294 -2.39 15.13 -14.51
CA CYS A 294 -1.74 16.27 -15.18
C CYS A 294 -1.38 16.02 -16.64
N ASP A 295 -1.71 14.85 -17.17
CA ASP A 295 -1.47 14.42 -18.55
C ASP A 295 0.00 14.45 -19.00
N ARG A 296 0.96 14.53 -18.06
CA ARG A 296 2.39 14.37 -18.36
C ARG A 296 2.73 12.93 -18.70
N GLY A 297 3.61 12.77 -19.68
CA GLY A 297 4.10 11.48 -20.17
C GLY A 297 5.30 10.96 -19.37
N PHE A 298 5.32 9.65 -19.09
CA PHE A 298 6.45 8.97 -18.46
C PHE A 298 6.66 7.60 -19.07
N HIS A 299 7.89 7.27 -19.48
CA HIS A 299 8.22 5.86 -19.71
C HIS A 299 8.13 5.07 -18.41
N MET A 300 7.86 3.77 -18.53
CA MET A 300 7.75 2.88 -17.38
C MET A 300 9.07 2.83 -16.58
N GLU A 301 10.21 2.85 -17.28
CA GLU A 301 11.56 2.91 -16.70
C GLU A 301 11.89 4.27 -16.06
N CYS A 302 11.24 5.35 -16.51
CA CYS A 302 11.42 6.71 -16.03
C CYS A 302 10.54 7.04 -14.80
N CYS A 303 9.70 6.10 -14.37
CA CYS A 303 8.91 6.23 -13.15
C CYS A 303 9.80 6.10 -11.90
N ASP A 304 9.38 6.71 -10.78
CA ASP A 304 10.02 6.52 -9.46
C ASP A 304 9.06 5.84 -8.47
N PRO A 305 9.24 4.53 -8.16
CA PRO A 305 10.24 3.61 -8.73
C PRO A 305 9.89 3.15 -10.17
N PRO A 306 10.87 2.63 -10.93
CA PRO A 306 10.62 2.08 -12.27
C PRO A 306 9.57 0.98 -12.26
N LEU A 307 8.67 1.00 -13.24
CA LEU A 307 7.56 0.06 -13.37
C LEU A 307 7.92 -1.06 -14.34
N MET A 308 7.68 -2.31 -13.92
CA MET A 308 7.91 -3.50 -14.77
C MET A 308 6.63 -3.95 -15.50
N ARG A 309 5.46 -3.45 -15.10
CA ARG A 309 4.17 -3.77 -15.69
C ARG A 309 3.28 -2.54 -15.72
N MET A 310 2.42 -2.47 -16.73
CA MET A 310 1.39 -1.44 -16.88
C MET A 310 0.55 -1.36 -15.59
N PRO A 311 0.38 -0.16 -14.99
CA PRO A 311 -0.54 0.03 -13.87
C PRO A 311 -1.95 -0.39 -14.25
N LYS A 312 -2.67 -1.02 -13.33
CA LYS A 312 -4.11 -1.28 -13.51
C LYS A 312 -4.89 -0.06 -13.03
N GLY A 313 -5.80 0.46 -13.85
CA GLY A 313 -6.61 1.62 -13.48
C GLY A 313 -5.80 2.91 -13.41
N MET A 314 -6.23 3.85 -12.56
CA MET A 314 -5.65 5.18 -12.51
C MET A 314 -4.18 5.18 -12.06
N TRP A 315 -3.36 5.96 -12.76
CA TRP A 315 -1.96 6.17 -12.45
C TRP A 315 -1.62 7.66 -12.35
N ILE A 316 -0.98 8.01 -11.23
CA ILE A 316 -0.50 9.36 -10.96
C ILE A 316 1.02 9.38 -10.95
N CYS A 317 1.63 10.34 -11.65
CA CYS A 317 3.08 10.49 -11.75
C CYS A 317 3.75 10.93 -10.43
N GLN A 318 5.08 10.77 -10.35
CA GLN A 318 5.86 11.17 -9.18
C GLN A 318 5.83 12.67 -8.86
N ILE A 319 5.44 13.52 -9.81
CA ILE A 319 5.33 14.98 -9.62
C ILE A 319 4.03 15.33 -8.87
N CYS A 320 2.91 14.75 -9.28
CA CYS A 320 1.60 15.03 -8.67
C CYS A 320 1.44 14.33 -7.31
N ARG A 321 2.16 13.22 -7.07
CA ARG A 321 2.11 12.51 -5.80
C ARG A 321 2.70 13.39 -4.67
N PRO A 322 1.97 13.61 -3.56
CA PRO A 322 2.51 14.35 -2.43
C PRO A 322 3.70 13.61 -1.82
N LYS A 323 4.84 14.31 -1.66
CA LYS A 323 6.05 13.74 -1.06
C LYS A 323 5.76 13.28 0.37
N LYS A 324 5.81 11.97 0.62
CA LYS A 324 5.71 11.40 1.98
C LYS A 324 6.93 11.86 2.79
N LYS A 325 6.76 12.82 3.71
CA LYS A 325 7.80 13.28 4.66
C LYS A 325 8.42 12.16 5.52
N GLY A 326 7.87 10.94 5.50
CA GLY A 326 8.29 9.80 6.31
C GLY A 326 9.69 9.25 6.02
N ARG A 327 10.26 9.42 4.81
CA ARG A 327 11.62 8.94 4.53
C ARG A 327 12.69 9.73 5.30
N LYS A 328 12.51 11.04 5.49
CA LYS A 328 13.44 11.87 6.27
C LYS A 328 13.45 11.46 7.74
N LEU A 329 12.28 11.26 8.36
CA LEU A 329 12.17 10.83 9.76
C LEU A 329 12.77 9.43 10.02
N LEU A 330 12.62 8.51 9.07
CA LEU A 330 13.22 7.17 9.18
C LEU A 330 14.75 7.22 9.02
N HIS A 331 15.25 8.01 8.07
CA HIS A 331 16.70 8.20 7.88
C HIS A 331 17.34 8.92 9.08
N GLU A 332 16.64 9.91 9.63
CA GLU A 332 17.07 10.70 10.79
C GLU A 332 17.08 9.84 12.06
N LYS A 333 16.05 9.01 12.29
CA LYS A 333 16.05 8.01 13.37
C LYS A 333 17.14 6.96 13.18
N ALA A 334 17.36 6.47 11.96
CA ALA A 334 18.44 5.53 11.68
C ALA A 334 19.83 6.15 11.92
N ALA A 335 20.03 7.40 11.53
CA ALA A 335 21.26 8.16 11.79
C ALA A 335 21.44 8.46 13.30
N GLN A 336 20.36 8.71 14.03
CA GLN A 336 20.38 8.88 15.48
C GLN A 336 20.74 7.57 16.20
N ILE A 337 20.22 6.42 15.73
CA ILE A 337 20.57 5.10 16.25
C ILE A 337 22.04 4.78 15.97
N LYS A 338 22.54 5.02 14.75
CA LYS A 338 23.97 4.84 14.42
C LYS A 338 24.89 5.69 15.29
N ARG A 339 24.53 6.96 15.58
CA ARG A 339 25.28 7.82 16.51
C ARG A 339 25.35 7.27 17.93
N ARG A 340 24.30 6.62 18.42
CA ARG A 340 24.29 5.98 19.75
C ARG A 340 25.22 4.76 19.82
N TYR A 341 25.33 3.99 18.75
CA TYR A 341 26.20 2.80 18.72
C TYR A 341 27.66 3.09 18.34
N ASN A 342 27.96 4.26 17.76
CA ASN A 342 29.34 4.72 17.49
C ASN A 342 29.96 5.52 18.65
N ALA A 343 29.21 5.84 19.71
CA ALA A 343 29.78 6.43 20.91
C ALA A 343 30.64 5.35 21.62
N PRO A 344 31.93 5.60 21.90
CA PRO A 344 32.74 4.65 22.64
C PRO A 344 32.11 4.43 24.02
N LEU A 345 31.72 3.19 24.33
CA LEU A 345 31.33 2.82 25.68
C LEU A 345 32.57 2.96 26.57
N GLY A 346 32.73 4.13 27.20
CA GLY A 346 33.75 4.38 28.20
C GLY A 346 33.58 3.40 29.35
N ARG A 347 34.48 2.42 29.42
CA ARG A 347 34.66 1.56 30.60
C ARG A 347 35.02 2.48 31.78
N PRO A 348 34.30 2.46 32.91
CA PRO A 348 34.71 3.25 34.07
C PRO A 348 36.03 2.66 34.58
N LYS A 349 37.13 3.43 34.44
CA LYS A 349 38.41 3.10 35.09
C LYS A 349 38.28 3.46 36.56
N GLY A 350 38.71 2.52 37.38
CA GLY A 350 38.45 2.46 38.80
C GLY A 350 39.02 3.60 39.62
N CYS A 351 38.41 3.74 40.78
CA CYS A 351 38.90 4.38 41.98
C CYS A 351 40.38 4.06 42.19
N LEU A 352 41.24 5.07 42.10
CA LEU A 352 42.55 5.05 42.72
C LEU A 352 42.71 6.30 43.57
N PHE A 353 43.11 6.01 44.80
CA PHE A 353 43.42 6.86 45.94
C PHE A 353 44.25 8.07 45.56
N ASP A 354 43.83 9.25 46.00
CA ASP A 354 44.59 10.49 45.90
C ASP A 354 45.56 10.57 47.10
N GLN A 355 46.86 10.60 46.83
CA GLN A 355 47.89 10.93 47.82
C GLN A 355 48.62 12.19 47.35
N ASN A 356 48.41 13.25 48.13
CA ASN A 356 49.29 14.39 48.36
C ASN A 356 49.74 15.21 47.15
N THR A 357 49.20 16.44 47.05
CA THR A 357 50.07 17.59 46.86
C THR A 357 49.59 18.79 47.67
N VAL A 358 50.30 19.01 48.77
CA VAL A 358 50.32 20.22 49.60
C VAL A 358 50.99 21.36 48.82
N LYS A 359 50.51 22.59 49.07
CA LYS A 359 51.11 23.93 48.83
C LYS A 359 50.36 24.77 47.79
N THR A 360 50.14 26.07 47.94
CA THR A 360 50.22 27.07 49.01
C THR A 360 49.69 28.34 48.34
N VAL A 361 48.56 28.92 48.75
CA VAL A 361 48.23 30.33 48.44
C VAL A 361 47.28 30.87 49.51
N ILE A 362 47.82 31.55 50.53
CA ILE A 362 47.18 32.72 51.17
C ILE A 362 48.22 33.39 52.08
N GLY A 363 48.74 34.52 51.61
CA GLY A 363 49.43 35.52 52.43
C GLY A 363 48.60 36.80 52.45
N GLU A 364 48.85 37.60 53.49
CA GLU A 364 48.14 38.83 53.95
C GLU A 364 46.99 38.51 54.91
N ILE A 365 47.01 38.92 56.19
CA ILE A 365 46.98 40.29 56.76
C ILE A 365 47.43 40.16 58.25
N ILE A 366 48.53 40.79 58.71
CA ILE A 366 48.64 42.12 59.38
C ILE A 366 48.10 42.15 60.84
N THR A 367 49.03 42.42 61.79
CA THR A 367 48.89 43.04 63.15
C THR A 367 47.81 42.50 64.11
N ILE A 368 48.05 42.20 65.40
CA ILE A 368 48.87 42.78 66.46
C ILE A 368 49.26 41.64 67.41
#